data_AF-A0A2I1FJ80-F1
#
_entry.id   AF-A0A2I1FJ80-F1
#
_cell.length_a   1.000
_cell.length_b   1.000
_cell.length_c   1.000
_cell.angle_alpha   90.00
_cell.angle_beta   90.00
_cell.angle_gamma   90.00
#
_symmetry.space_group_name_H-M   'P 1'
#
loop_
_entity.id
_entity.type
_entity.pdbx_description
1 polymer ?
#
loop_
_entity_poly.entity_id
_entity_poly.type
_entity_poly.pdbx_seq_one_letter_code
_entity_poly.pdbx_strand_id
1 'polypeptide(L)'
;MQQILQSYQNHLIFKIQEAGKLADIDPTLFIAKLTSLSCWSFSSTNWSSYTLICGCLPKLFADLLVNLSVPRNSAMKVIAAIHNNFVQKFRRRIWNLRYYDKGRWENVLIS
;
A
#
# COMPACT_ATOMS: atom_id res chain seq x y z
N MET A 1 13.04 8.15 -0.37
CA MET A 1 11.81 7.33 -0.47
C MET A 1 11.66 6.39 0.72
N GLN A 2 12.59 5.45 0.92
CA GLN A 2 12.58 4.35 1.90
C GLN A 2 11.88 4.63 3.25
N GLN A 3 12.25 5.69 4.00
CA GLN A 3 11.60 6.06 5.28
C GLN A 3 10.07 6.24 5.20
N ILE A 4 9.53 6.77 4.09
CA ILE A 4 8.08 6.92 3.88
C ILE A 4 7.43 5.55 3.77
N LEU A 5 8.09 4.65 3.03
CA LEU A 5 7.62 3.31 2.76
C LEU A 5 7.62 2.46 4.03
N GLN A 6 8.68 2.56 4.83
CA GLN A 6 8.81 1.93 6.15
C GLN A 6 7.79 2.48 7.15
N SER A 7 7.58 3.81 7.20
CA SER A 7 6.53 4.42 8.03
C SER A 7 5.13 3.94 7.64
N TYR A 8 4.88 3.80 6.34
CA TYR A 8 3.63 3.26 5.80
C TYR A 8 3.46 1.75 6.08
N GLN A 9 4.51 0.95 5.90
CA GLN A 9 4.56 -0.47 6.27
C GLN A 9 4.22 -0.67 7.75
N ASN A 10 4.86 0.08 8.65
CA ASN A 10 4.62 0.03 10.08
C ASN A 10 3.16 0.43 10.43
N HIS A 11 2.62 1.46 9.78
CA HIS A 11 1.21 1.86 9.97
C HIS A 11 0.23 0.76 9.51
N LEU A 12 0.54 0.07 8.42
CA LEU A 12 -0.25 -1.06 7.94
C LEU A 12 -0.16 -2.26 8.88
N ILE A 13 1.04 -2.65 9.33
CA ILE A 13 1.24 -3.71 10.33
C ILE A 13 0.41 -3.42 11.59
N PHE A 14 0.48 -2.21 12.12
CA PHE A 14 -0.34 -1.77 13.26
C PHE A 14 -1.84 -1.93 12.99
N LYS A 15 -2.33 -1.54 11.80
CA LYS A 15 -3.75 -1.71 11.45
C LYS A 15 -4.17 -3.17 11.26
N ILE A 16 -3.27 -4.06 10.82
CA ILE A 16 -3.53 -5.50 10.76
C ILE A 16 -3.58 -6.11 12.17
N GLN A 17 -2.68 -5.67 13.07
CA GLN A 17 -2.69 -6.10 14.48
C GLN A 17 -3.98 -5.71 15.20
N GLU A 18 -4.44 -4.46 15.05
CA GLU A 18 -5.70 -4.00 15.63
C GLU A 18 -6.91 -4.75 15.03
N ALA A 19 -6.91 -5.02 13.72
CA ALA A 19 -7.97 -5.80 13.08
C ALA A 19 -8.00 -7.27 13.53
N GLY A 20 -6.84 -7.90 13.72
CA GLY A 20 -6.72 -9.27 14.23
C GLY A 20 -7.27 -9.40 15.65
N LYS A 21 -6.90 -8.48 16.56
CA LYS A 21 -7.47 -8.40 17.93
C LYS A 21 -8.99 -8.27 17.93
N LEU A 22 -9.55 -7.44 17.05
CA LEU A 22 -10.99 -7.18 16.96
C LEU A 22 -11.78 -8.35 16.34
N ALA A 23 -11.10 -9.26 15.63
CA ALA A 23 -11.69 -10.43 14.98
C ALA A 23 -11.36 -11.77 15.67
N ASP A 24 -10.59 -11.74 16.76
CA ASP A 24 -10.01 -12.91 17.45
C ASP A 24 -9.21 -13.84 16.51
N ILE A 25 -8.39 -13.24 15.63
CA ILE A 25 -7.57 -13.94 14.63
C ILE A 25 -6.11 -13.51 14.73
N ASP A 26 -5.18 -14.47 14.75
CA ASP A 26 -3.74 -14.21 14.71
C ASP A 26 -3.33 -13.47 13.41
N PRO A 27 -2.80 -12.23 13.52
CA PRO A 27 -2.37 -11.47 12.35
C PRO A 27 -1.00 -11.93 11.80
N THR A 28 -0.26 -12.81 12.49
CA THR A 28 1.17 -13.09 12.23
C THR A 28 1.44 -13.55 10.80
N LEU A 29 0.66 -14.51 10.27
CA LEU A 29 0.82 -14.99 8.89
C LEU A 29 0.62 -13.86 7.86
N PHE A 30 -0.31 -12.94 8.11
CA PHE A 30 -0.59 -11.81 7.22
C PHE A 30 0.47 -10.73 7.32
N ILE A 31 1.01 -10.48 8.52
CA ILE A 31 2.15 -9.59 8.72
C ILE A 31 3.38 -10.13 7.97
N ALA A 32 3.65 -11.44 8.05
CA ALA A 32 4.72 -12.08 7.29
C ALA A 32 4.51 -11.99 5.77
N LYS A 33 3.30 -12.30 5.28
CA LYS A 33 2.95 -12.16 3.85
C LYS A 33 3.04 -10.71 3.36
N LEU A 34 2.75 -9.74 4.23
CA LEU A 34 2.91 -8.31 3.94
C LEU A 34 4.39 -7.92 3.89
N THR A 35 5.19 -8.25 4.92
CA THR A 35 6.60 -7.82 5.00
C THR A 35 7.48 -8.46 3.94
N SER A 36 7.16 -9.67 3.48
CA SER A 36 7.86 -10.36 2.39
C SER A 36 7.59 -9.77 0.99
N LEU A 37 6.70 -8.77 0.83
CA LEU A 37 6.46 -8.17 -0.48
C LEU A 37 7.70 -7.42 -1.01
N SER A 38 8.11 -7.75 -2.24
CA SER A 38 9.18 -7.05 -2.97
C SER A 38 8.88 -5.58 -3.27
N CYS A 39 7.66 -5.09 -3.02
CA CYS A 39 7.35 -3.68 -3.12
C CYS A 39 8.06 -2.81 -2.06
N TRP A 40 8.52 -3.40 -0.94
CA TRP A 40 9.16 -2.65 0.15
C TRP A 40 10.59 -2.17 -0.16
N SER A 41 11.23 -2.70 -1.21
CA SER A 41 12.54 -2.24 -1.70
C SER A 41 12.45 -1.11 -2.75
N PHE A 42 11.30 -0.42 -2.86
CA PHE A 42 11.08 0.66 -3.83
C PHE A 42 12.20 1.74 -3.81
N SER A 43 12.89 1.89 -4.94
CA SER A 43 13.70 3.06 -5.26
C SER A 43 12.90 4.01 -6.17
N SER A 44 13.19 5.31 -6.11
CA SER A 44 12.63 6.30 -7.06
C SER A 44 13.13 6.13 -8.50
N THR A 45 13.98 5.15 -8.78
CA THR A 45 14.47 4.78 -10.11
C THR A 45 13.80 3.54 -10.70
N ASN A 46 13.03 2.78 -9.91
CA ASN A 46 12.42 1.52 -10.37
C ASN A 46 10.87 1.58 -10.41
N TRP A 47 10.33 1.89 -11.59
CA TRP A 47 8.88 1.96 -11.81
C TRP A 47 8.13 0.64 -11.62
N SER A 48 8.79 -0.52 -11.80
CA SER A 48 8.14 -1.83 -11.55
C SER A 48 7.74 -2.01 -10.09
N SER A 49 8.45 -1.36 -9.16
CA SER A 49 8.06 -1.33 -7.75
C SER A 49 6.84 -0.43 -7.49
N TYR A 50 6.51 0.55 -8.34
CA TYR A 50 5.26 1.33 -8.21
C TYR A 50 4.05 0.51 -8.65
N THR A 51 4.13 -0.16 -9.81
CA THR A 51 3.05 -1.05 -10.29
C THR A 51 2.83 -2.22 -9.33
N LEU A 52 3.87 -2.72 -8.65
CA LEU A 52 3.72 -3.66 -7.53
C LEU A 52 2.96 -3.07 -6.34
N ILE A 53 3.17 -1.81 -5.94
CA ILE A 53 2.37 -1.18 -4.87
C ILE A 53 0.91 -0.99 -5.31
N CYS A 54 0.68 -0.61 -6.56
CA CYS A 54 -0.68 -0.36 -7.07
C CYS A 54 -1.47 -1.64 -7.37
N GLY A 55 -0.83 -2.75 -7.75
CA GLY A 55 -1.50 -4.02 -8.04
C GLY A 55 -1.43 -5.06 -6.92
N CYS A 56 -0.25 -5.28 -6.32
CA CYS A 56 -0.05 -6.34 -5.34
C CYS A 56 -0.62 -5.98 -3.96
N LEU A 57 -0.44 -4.73 -3.51
CA LEU A 57 -0.92 -4.30 -2.19
C LEU A 57 -2.45 -4.41 -2.06
N PRO A 58 -3.28 -3.89 -3.01
CA PRO A 58 -4.74 -4.04 -2.93
C PRO A 58 -5.21 -5.49 -2.94
N LYS A 59 -4.56 -6.37 -3.72
CA LYS A 59 -4.88 -7.81 -3.74
C LYS A 59 -4.60 -8.46 -2.40
N LEU A 60 -3.42 -8.22 -1.81
CA LEU A 60 -3.05 -8.81 -0.52
C LEU A 60 -3.95 -8.32 0.63
N PHE A 61 -4.38 -7.05 0.61
CA PHE A 61 -5.40 -6.56 1.53
C PHE A 61 -6.78 -7.18 1.30
N ALA A 62 -7.17 -7.47 0.05
CA ALA A 62 -8.43 -8.18 -0.22
C ALA A 62 -8.39 -9.61 0.33
N ASP A 63 -7.32 -10.37 0.09
CA ASP A 63 -7.09 -11.70 0.66
C ASP A 63 -7.21 -11.67 2.21
N LEU A 64 -6.48 -10.73 2.85
CA LEU A 64 -6.49 -10.53 4.30
C LEU A 64 -7.90 -10.26 4.84
N LEU A 65 -8.59 -9.29 4.26
CA LEU A 65 -9.85 -8.80 4.82
C LEU A 65 -10.97 -9.83 4.65
N VAL A 66 -10.95 -10.62 3.57
CA VAL A 66 -11.83 -11.79 3.43
C VAL A 66 -11.54 -12.84 4.51
N ASN A 67 -10.27 -13.14 4.80
CA ASN A 67 -9.90 -14.09 5.85
C ASN A 67 -10.22 -13.58 7.27
N LEU A 68 -10.25 -12.26 7.49
CA LEU A 68 -10.76 -11.64 8.72
C LEU A 68 -12.30 -11.55 8.78
N SER A 69 -13.02 -12.29 7.93
CA SER A 69 -14.48 -12.25 7.78
C SER A 69 -15.07 -10.86 7.48
N VAL A 70 -14.26 -9.89 7.04
CA VAL A 70 -14.73 -8.54 6.70
C VAL A 70 -15.46 -8.59 5.35
N PRO A 71 -16.73 -8.14 5.27
CA PRO A 71 -17.47 -8.16 4.01
C PRO A 71 -16.71 -7.46 2.88
N ARG A 72 -16.63 -8.10 1.71
CA ARG A 72 -15.83 -7.63 0.56
C ARG A 72 -16.06 -6.16 0.19
N ASN A 73 -17.29 -5.66 0.33
CA ASN A 73 -17.63 -4.26 0.06
C ASN A 73 -17.06 -3.29 1.11
N SER A 74 -16.95 -3.70 2.38
CA SER A 74 -16.24 -2.96 3.43
C SER A 74 -14.73 -3.04 3.23
N ALA A 75 -14.22 -4.22 2.86
CA ALA A 75 -12.80 -4.42 2.56
C ALA A 75 -12.32 -3.49 1.43
N MET A 76 -13.05 -3.43 0.32
CA MET A 76 -12.73 -2.54 -0.82
C MET A 76 -12.72 -1.05 -0.45
N LYS A 77 -13.58 -0.60 0.49
CA LYS A 77 -13.55 0.79 1.00
C LYS A 77 -12.27 1.07 1.78
N VAL A 78 -11.84 0.15 2.65
CA VAL A 78 -10.57 0.27 3.40
C VAL A 78 -9.37 0.28 2.46
N ILE A 79 -9.35 -0.63 1.48
CA ILE A 79 -8.32 -0.71 0.43
C ILE A 79 -8.24 0.60 -0.36
N ALA A 80 -9.37 1.13 -0.84
CA ALA A 80 -9.41 2.37 -1.60
C ALA A 80 -8.93 3.57 -0.77
N ALA A 81 -9.32 3.68 0.50
CA ALA A 81 -8.86 4.74 1.40
C ALA A 81 -7.34 4.69 1.65
N ILE A 82 -6.80 3.49 1.89
CA ILE A 82 -5.36 3.23 2.07
C ILE A 82 -4.59 3.58 0.79
N HIS A 83 -5.02 3.07 -0.36
CA HIS A 83 -4.39 3.32 -1.66
C HIS A 83 -4.42 4.82 -2.03
N ASN A 84 -5.56 5.49 -1.87
CA ASN A 84 -5.69 6.92 -2.17
C ASN A 84 -4.80 7.78 -1.26
N ASN A 85 -4.66 7.44 0.03
CA ASN A 85 -3.75 8.11 0.95
C ASN A 85 -2.28 7.95 0.51
N PHE A 86 -1.89 6.74 0.09
CA PHE A 86 -0.56 6.50 -0.48
C PHE A 86 -0.32 7.31 -1.76
N VAL A 87 -1.22 7.21 -2.74
CA VAL A 87 -1.10 7.92 -4.04
C VAL A 87 -1.07 9.44 -3.82
N GLN A 88 -1.88 10.00 -2.92
CA GLN A 88 -1.82 11.43 -2.60
C GLN A 88 -0.49 11.84 -1.96
N LYS A 89 0.02 11.08 -0.97
CA LYS A 89 1.33 11.36 -0.34
C LYS A 89 2.49 11.24 -1.33
N PHE A 90 2.43 10.25 -2.23
CA PHE A 90 3.40 10.00 -3.28
C PHE A 90 3.38 11.12 -4.33
N ARG A 91 2.20 11.43 -4.90
CA ARG A 91 2.00 12.58 -5.82
C ARG A 91 2.51 13.88 -5.19
N ARG A 92 2.14 14.21 -3.94
CA ARG A 92 2.62 15.42 -3.25
C ARG A 92 4.15 15.49 -3.13
N ARG A 93 4.84 14.38 -2.83
CA ARG A 93 6.32 14.38 -2.72
C ARG A 93 7.04 14.35 -4.07
N ILE A 94 6.43 13.82 -5.14
CA ILE A 94 6.94 13.99 -6.51
C ILE A 94 6.76 15.44 -6.98
N TRP A 95 5.58 16.02 -6.79
CA TRP A 95 5.28 17.40 -7.22
C TRP A 95 6.13 18.46 -6.48
N ASN A 96 6.50 18.18 -5.22
CA ASN A 96 7.45 18.99 -4.47
C ASN A 96 8.92 18.77 -4.91
N LEU A 97 9.26 17.62 -5.51
CA LEU A 97 10.54 17.38 -6.18
C LEU A 97 10.49 18.05 -7.57
N ARG A 98 10.72 19.37 -7.60
CA ARG A 98 10.67 20.26 -8.79
C ARG A 98 11.67 19.92 -9.93
N TYR A 99 12.25 18.72 -9.94
CA TYR A 99 13.41 18.33 -10.74
C TYR A 99 13.26 16.98 -11.46
N TYR A 100 12.11 16.30 -11.35
CA TYR A 100 11.86 15.05 -12.09
C TYR A 100 10.73 15.22 -13.10
N ASP A 101 11.01 14.75 -14.33
CA ASP A 101 10.26 14.98 -15.56
C ASP A 101 8.74 14.80 -15.42
N LYS A 102 8.04 15.92 -15.23
CA LYS A 102 6.60 15.99 -14.91
C LYS A 102 5.73 15.34 -16.00
N GLY A 103 6.12 15.45 -17.26
CA GLY A 103 5.39 14.91 -18.41
C GLY A 103 5.32 13.38 -18.43
N ARG A 104 6.30 12.69 -17.83
CA ARG A 104 6.25 11.22 -17.71
C ARG A 104 5.26 10.74 -16.64
N TRP A 105 4.98 11.56 -15.63
CA TRP A 105 4.07 11.18 -14.55
C TRP A 105 2.60 11.38 -14.92
N GLU A 106 2.27 12.43 -15.67
CA GLU A 106 0.88 12.76 -16.01
C GLU A 106 0.26 11.70 -16.95
N ASN A 107 1.00 11.24 -17.96
CA ASN A 107 0.53 10.21 -18.90
C ASN A 107 0.25 8.85 -18.23
N VAL A 108 1.02 8.45 -17.22
CA VAL A 108 0.90 7.13 -16.53
C VAL A 108 -0.08 7.17 -15.35
N LEU A 109 -0.67 8.33 -15.05
CA LEU A 109 -1.65 8.52 -13.97
C LEU A 109 -3.07 8.82 -14.49
N ILE A 110 -3.27 8.77 -15.80
CA ILE A 110 -4.53 9.05 -16.52
C ILE A 110 -4.94 7.86 -17.41
N SER A 111 -4.01 6.95 -17.74
CA SER A 111 -4.23 5.62 -18.33
C SER A 111 -4.63 4.57 -17.30
#